data_AF-A0A942ZFR4-F1
#
_entry.id   AF-A0A942ZFR4-F1
#
_cell.length_a   1.000
_cell.length_b   1.000
_cell.length_c   1.000
_cell.angle_alpha   90.00
_cell.angle_beta   90.00
_cell.angle_gamma   90.00
#
_symmetry.space_group_name_H-M   'P 1'
#
loop_
_entity.id
_entity.type
_entity.pdbx_description
1 polymer ?
#
loop_
_entity_poly.entity_id
_entity_poly.type
_entity_poly.pdbx_seq_one_letter_code
_entity_poly.pdbx_strand_id
1 'polypeptide(L)'
;MKNYLAYASEIYPLKIKDVLNLADSQNNDSSALPAEKVVILLGNADANQPDTLLCGRERLNRLQTEGQTYADVCLAYHTLPPLAGFFANMIKPIKRRYYATSANTYHTPLSTITRNRLNRGIRNAQNAYQWSNKKWAIPEEERVKRYQELYNSLKQNGYDDASPMLVLLNRAWGVKDQLLQGHHRLSICQELGIEEIAVNFWTAPKSPRFIAALYKIYAKCKNADLKS
;
A
#
# COMPACT_ATOMS: atom_id res chain seq x y z
N MET A 1 -5.05 16.12 20.91
CA MET A 1 -5.59 16.40 19.55
C MET A 1 -6.48 15.24 19.16
N LYS A 2 -7.70 15.50 18.68
CA LYS A 2 -8.61 14.43 18.22
C LYS A 2 -8.03 13.84 16.93
N ASN A 3 -7.65 12.57 16.96
CA ASN A 3 -7.09 11.90 15.80
C ASN A 3 -8.17 11.74 14.72
N TYR A 4 -7.93 12.26 13.51
CA TYR A 4 -8.90 12.17 12.41
C TYR A 4 -8.82 10.77 11.79
N LEU A 5 -9.97 10.09 11.67
CA LEU A 5 -10.03 8.80 11.00
C LEU A 5 -10.01 9.00 9.48
N ALA A 6 -8.95 8.52 8.84
CA ALA A 6 -8.79 8.50 7.40
C ALA A 6 -8.92 7.07 6.87
N TYR A 7 -9.24 6.98 5.58
CA TYR A 7 -9.28 5.73 4.83
C TYR A 7 -8.28 5.78 3.70
N ALA A 8 -7.71 4.62 3.36
CA ALA A 8 -7.02 4.39 2.09
C ALA A 8 -7.88 4.80 0.90
N SER A 9 -7.24 5.11 -0.23
CA SER A 9 -7.98 5.43 -1.45
C SER A 9 -8.52 4.20 -2.16
N GLU A 10 -7.91 3.03 -1.92
CA GLU A 10 -8.21 1.77 -2.59
C GLU A 10 -8.73 0.70 -1.63
N ILE A 11 -9.35 -0.33 -2.22
CA ILE A 11 -9.76 -1.57 -1.53
C ILE A 11 -8.72 -2.65 -1.85
N TYR A 12 -8.31 -3.38 -0.81
CA TYR A 12 -7.29 -4.40 -0.89
C TYR A 12 -7.91 -5.77 -0.62
N PRO A 13 -7.91 -6.71 -1.58
CA PRO A 13 -8.25 -8.10 -1.31
C PRO A 13 -7.10 -8.72 -0.52
N LEU A 14 -7.32 -8.89 0.78
CA LEU A 14 -6.34 -9.46 1.70
C LEU A 14 -6.72 -10.89 2.07
N LYS A 15 -5.72 -11.75 2.31
CA LYS A 15 -5.97 -13.11 2.79
C LYS A 15 -6.80 -13.08 4.05
N ILE A 16 -7.91 -13.81 4.05
CA ILE A 16 -8.85 -13.83 5.17
C ILE A 16 -8.17 -14.26 6.46
N LYS A 17 -7.25 -15.25 6.37
CA LYS A 17 -6.46 -15.74 7.50
C LYS A 17 -5.68 -14.61 8.20
N ASP A 18 -5.06 -13.71 7.44
CA ASP A 18 -4.26 -12.62 8.00
C ASP A 18 -5.15 -11.62 8.75
N VAL A 19 -6.34 -11.35 8.19
CA VAL A 19 -7.29 -10.40 8.77
C VAL A 19 -7.96 -10.97 10.01
N LEU A 20 -8.27 -12.27 10.01
CA LEU A 20 -8.88 -12.94 11.17
C LEU A 20 -7.94 -13.01 12.38
N ASN A 21 -6.62 -12.97 12.18
CA ASN A 21 -5.65 -12.93 13.29
C ASN A 21 -5.67 -11.61 14.07
N LEU A 22 -6.30 -10.56 13.54
CA LEU A 22 -6.39 -9.27 14.22
C LEU A 22 -7.38 -9.33 15.37
N ALA A 23 -7.08 -8.65 16.48
CA ALA A 23 -8.06 -8.42 17.54
C ALA A 23 -9.14 -7.44 17.08
N ASP A 24 -10.36 -7.56 17.62
CA ASP A 24 -11.39 -6.55 17.42
C ASP A 24 -11.01 -5.24 18.12
N SER A 25 -11.32 -4.13 17.46
CA SER A 25 -11.01 -2.80 17.98
C SER A 25 -11.93 -2.46 19.15
N GLN A 26 -11.36 -1.94 20.23
CA GLN A 26 -12.11 -1.39 21.37
C GLN A 26 -12.71 0.00 21.08
N ASN A 27 -12.57 0.48 19.84
CA ASN A 27 -12.93 1.82 19.42
C ASN A 27 -14.41 1.89 19.01
N ASN A 28 -15.19 2.75 19.68
CA ASN A 28 -16.64 2.92 19.43
C ASN A 28 -16.99 3.54 18.06
N ASP A 29 -15.99 3.92 17.26
CA ASP A 29 -16.13 4.44 15.90
C ASP A 29 -16.68 3.39 14.90
N SER A 30 -16.81 2.13 15.32
CA SER A 30 -17.40 1.04 14.52
C SER A 30 -18.90 1.20 14.26
N SER A 31 -19.62 1.91 15.13
CA SER A 31 -21.10 2.03 15.11
C SER A 31 -21.68 2.70 13.87
N ALA A 32 -20.86 3.44 13.09
CA ALA A 32 -21.29 4.12 11.87
C ALA A 32 -20.88 3.40 10.57
N LEU A 33 -20.20 2.24 10.65
CA LEU A 33 -19.70 1.53 9.48
C LEU A 33 -20.70 0.46 9.01
N PRO A 34 -20.96 0.35 7.69
CA PRO A 34 -21.88 -0.65 7.16
C PRO A 34 -21.44 -2.06 7.55
N ALA A 35 -22.38 -2.90 8.01
CA ALA A 35 -22.14 -4.28 8.43
C ALA A 35 -21.47 -5.14 7.34
N GLU A 36 -21.67 -4.76 6.07
CA GLU A 36 -21.09 -5.46 4.93
C GLU A 36 -19.61 -5.14 4.69
N LYS A 37 -19.00 -4.17 5.36
CA LYS A 37 -17.59 -3.81 5.12
C LYS A 37 -16.65 -4.53 6.07
N VAL A 38 -15.52 -4.99 5.54
CA VAL A 38 -14.37 -5.38 6.35
C VAL A 38 -13.42 -4.19 6.42
N VAL A 39 -13.16 -3.72 7.63
CA VAL A 39 -12.32 -2.53 7.84
C VAL A 39 -11.25 -2.83 8.89
N ILE A 40 -9.99 -2.66 8.51
CA ILE A 40 -8.84 -2.73 9.42
C ILE A 40 -8.49 -1.31 9.86
N LEU A 41 -8.32 -1.08 11.16
CA LEU A 41 -7.61 0.08 11.69
C LEU A 41 -6.13 -0.26 11.79
N LEU A 42 -5.33 0.36 10.94
CA LEU A 42 -3.88 0.26 10.99
C LEU A 42 -3.37 0.96 12.25
N GLY A 43 -2.54 0.25 12.99
CA GLY A 43 -1.78 0.75 14.11
C GLY A 43 -0.47 1.40 13.65
N ASN A 44 0.53 1.33 14.51
CA ASN A 44 1.85 1.90 14.29
C ASN A 44 2.90 1.00 14.92
N ALA A 45 3.66 0.30 14.08
CA ALA A 45 4.77 -0.57 14.47
C ALA A 45 5.80 0.17 15.34
N ASP A 46 6.17 1.39 14.96
CA ASP A 46 7.18 2.19 15.67
C ASP A 46 6.74 2.58 17.09
N ALA A 47 5.43 2.56 17.35
CA ALA A 47 4.82 2.86 18.64
C ALA A 47 4.24 1.62 19.34
N ASN A 48 4.55 0.41 18.87
CA ASN A 48 3.99 -0.86 19.35
C ASN A 48 2.45 -0.87 19.41
N GLN A 49 1.79 -0.19 18.47
CA GLN A 49 0.34 -0.18 18.34
C GLN A 49 -0.07 -1.22 17.29
N PRO A 50 -0.77 -2.30 17.67
CA PRO A 50 -1.16 -3.35 16.73
C PRO A 50 -2.24 -2.87 15.77
N ASP A 51 -2.33 -3.52 14.60
CA ASP A 51 -3.46 -3.36 13.71
C ASP A 51 -4.68 -4.09 14.32
N THR A 52 -5.87 -3.52 14.19
CA THR A 52 -7.12 -4.07 14.75
C THR A 52 -8.22 -4.13 13.71
N LEU A 53 -9.20 -5.02 13.90
CA LEU A 53 -10.39 -5.08 13.06
C LEU A 53 -11.45 -4.13 13.60
N LEU A 54 -11.83 -3.11 12.84
CA LEU A 54 -12.92 -2.20 13.22
C LEU A 54 -14.29 -2.85 13.04
N CYS A 55 -14.48 -3.56 11.93
CA CYS A 55 -15.72 -4.27 11.63
C CYS A 55 -15.52 -5.35 10.56
N GLY A 56 -16.50 -6.24 10.44
CA GLY A 56 -16.55 -7.26 9.39
C GLY A 56 -16.12 -8.67 9.82
N ARG A 57 -15.98 -8.95 11.12
CA ARG A 57 -15.62 -10.28 11.66
C ARG A 57 -16.56 -11.38 11.15
N GLU A 58 -17.86 -11.17 11.29
CA GLU A 58 -18.88 -12.12 10.83
C GLU A 58 -18.81 -12.36 9.32
N ARG A 59 -18.58 -11.29 8.55
CA ARG A 59 -18.40 -11.39 7.10
C ARG A 59 -17.16 -12.21 6.75
N LEU A 60 -16.04 -11.99 7.44
CA LEU A 60 -14.81 -12.77 7.24
C LEU A 60 -15.02 -14.25 7.55
N ASN A 61 -15.67 -14.57 8.67
CA ASN A 61 -15.99 -15.95 9.03
C ASN A 61 -16.87 -16.61 7.97
N ARG A 62 -17.91 -15.92 7.49
CA ARG A 62 -18.78 -16.42 6.42
C ARG A 62 -18.01 -16.70 5.14
N LEU A 63 -17.21 -15.72 4.67
CA LEU A 63 -16.39 -15.88 3.47
C LEU A 63 -15.38 -17.03 3.61
N GLN A 64 -14.81 -17.23 4.80
CA GLN A 64 -13.94 -18.37 5.09
C GLN A 64 -14.69 -19.71 4.98
N THR A 65 -15.91 -19.79 5.53
CA THR A 65 -16.76 -20.99 5.41
C THR A 65 -17.21 -21.26 3.98
N GLU A 66 -17.41 -20.21 3.17
CA GLU A 66 -17.72 -20.29 1.74
C GLU A 66 -16.50 -20.69 0.88
N GLY A 67 -15.32 -20.89 1.48
CA GLY A 67 -14.10 -21.30 0.79
C GLY A 67 -13.36 -20.16 0.07
N GLN A 68 -13.71 -18.91 0.34
CA GLN A 68 -13.00 -17.76 -0.22
C GLN A 68 -11.62 -17.62 0.44
N THR A 69 -10.60 -17.30 -0.36
CA THR A 69 -9.23 -17.08 0.15
C THR A 69 -9.00 -15.62 0.55
N TYR A 70 -9.64 -14.69 -0.17
CA TYR A 70 -9.45 -13.25 -0.03
C TYR A 70 -10.75 -12.55 0.32
N ALA A 71 -10.65 -11.47 1.09
CA ALA A 71 -11.77 -10.56 1.34
C ALA A 71 -11.37 -9.14 0.96
N ASP A 72 -12.32 -8.40 0.39
CA ASP A 72 -12.15 -6.98 0.10
C ASP A 72 -12.13 -6.15 1.39
N VAL A 73 -10.95 -5.61 1.70
CA VAL A 73 -10.69 -4.86 2.93
C VAL A 73 -10.47 -3.38 2.65
N CYS A 74 -11.14 -2.55 3.45
CA CYS A 74 -10.84 -1.12 3.56
C CYS A 74 -9.83 -0.89 4.68
N LEU A 75 -8.80 -0.10 4.41
CA LEU A 75 -7.81 0.26 5.43
C LEU A 75 -8.15 1.64 5.99
N ALA A 76 -8.25 1.73 7.31
CA ALA A 76 -8.45 2.95 8.06
C ALA A 76 -7.22 3.24 8.93
N TYR A 77 -6.96 4.50 9.23
CA TYR A 77 -5.85 4.91 10.08
C TYR A 77 -6.08 6.30 10.66
N HIS A 78 -5.45 6.57 11.80
CA HIS A 78 -5.50 7.88 12.43
C HIS A 78 -4.46 8.83 11.84
N THR A 79 -4.89 10.06 11.53
CA THR A 79 -4.02 11.07 10.93
C THR A 79 -4.47 12.49 11.28
N LEU A 80 -3.79 13.48 10.70
CA LEU A 80 -4.13 14.89 10.83
C LEU A 80 -5.51 15.20 10.21
N PRO A 81 -6.21 16.22 10.71
CA PRO A 81 -7.37 16.77 10.03
C PRO A 81 -7.04 17.13 8.56
N PRO A 82 -7.97 16.94 7.61
CA PRO A 82 -7.66 17.02 6.18
C PRO A 82 -6.96 18.31 5.72
N LEU A 83 -7.39 19.48 6.21
CA LEU A 83 -6.75 20.75 5.84
C LEU A 83 -5.30 20.83 6.32
N ALA A 84 -5.03 20.42 7.57
CA ALA A 84 -3.66 20.32 8.08
C ALA A 84 -2.85 19.28 7.29
N GLY A 85 -3.47 18.15 6.93
CA GLY A 85 -2.85 17.11 6.10
C GLY A 85 -2.48 17.61 4.70
N PHE A 86 -3.28 18.46 4.08
CA PHE A 86 -2.96 19.09 2.79
C PHE A 86 -1.70 19.95 2.87
N PHE A 87 -1.61 20.87 3.84
CA PHE A 87 -0.42 21.71 4.00
C PHE A 87 0.81 20.89 4.41
N ALA A 88 0.65 19.88 5.27
CA ALA A 88 1.72 18.96 5.62
C ALA A 88 2.27 18.23 4.38
N ASN A 89 1.41 17.84 3.44
CA ASN A 89 1.80 17.18 2.20
C ASN A 89 2.67 18.04 1.26
N MET A 90 2.57 19.37 1.34
CA MET A 90 3.37 20.30 0.53
C MET A 90 4.82 20.38 1.00
N ILE A 91 5.07 20.11 2.28
CA ILE A 91 6.40 20.23 2.90
C ILE A 91 6.93 18.84 3.22
N LYS A 92 7.83 18.32 2.37
CA LYS A 92 8.41 16.96 2.48
C LYS A 92 8.89 16.56 3.90
N PRO A 93 9.68 17.39 4.62
CA PRO A 93 10.14 17.00 5.96
C PRO A 93 8.99 16.89 6.96
N ILE A 94 7.97 17.76 6.85
CA ILE A 94 6.78 17.71 7.71
C ILE A 94 5.97 16.46 7.38
N LYS A 95 5.67 16.21 6.09
CA LYS A 95 4.95 15.01 5.64
C LYS A 95 5.52 13.72 6.23
N ARG A 96 6.86 13.58 6.21
CA ARG A 96 7.56 12.36 6.67
C ARG A 96 7.44 12.13 8.17
N ARG A 97 7.22 13.16 8.98
CA ARG A 97 7.00 13.01 10.44
C ARG A 97 5.68 12.31 10.78
N TYR A 98 4.75 12.27 9.82
CA TYR A 98 3.44 11.65 9.97
C TYR A 98 3.35 10.31 9.25
N TYR A 99 4.48 9.74 8.82
CA TYR A 99 4.49 8.37 8.34
C TYR A 99 4.43 7.43 9.53
N ALA A 100 3.53 6.47 9.46
CA ALA A 100 3.49 5.35 10.38
C ALA A 100 3.40 4.05 9.57
N THR A 101 4.10 3.04 10.04
CA THR A 101 4.17 1.72 9.44
C THR A 101 3.14 0.81 10.12
N SER A 102 2.35 0.05 9.37
CA SER A 102 1.40 -0.91 9.94
C SER A 102 2.14 -1.98 10.72
N ALA A 103 1.53 -2.47 11.80
CA ALA A 103 2.17 -3.45 12.68
C ALA A 103 2.27 -4.84 12.03
N ASN A 104 1.35 -5.17 11.12
CA ASN A 104 1.32 -6.45 10.44
C ASN A 104 1.70 -6.36 8.97
N THR A 105 2.05 -7.52 8.44
CA THR A 105 2.22 -7.80 7.02
C THR A 105 1.02 -8.65 6.57
N TYR A 106 0.51 -8.36 5.37
CA TYR A 106 -0.67 -9.01 4.81
C TYR A 106 -0.37 -9.60 3.44
N HIS A 107 -1.08 -10.63 3.04
CA HIS A 107 -0.96 -11.23 1.71
C HIS A 107 -2.11 -10.79 0.81
N THR A 108 -1.78 -10.46 -0.43
CA THR A 108 -2.72 -10.06 -1.48
C THR A 108 -2.29 -10.67 -2.81
N PRO A 109 -3.21 -10.87 -3.76
CA PRO A 109 -2.82 -11.15 -5.13
C PRO A 109 -1.94 -10.01 -5.67
N LEU A 110 -0.90 -10.37 -6.41
CA LEU A 110 -0.01 -9.46 -7.15
C LEU A 110 -0.81 -8.55 -8.09
N SER A 111 -1.88 -9.10 -8.69
CA SER A 111 -2.78 -8.39 -9.60
C SER A 111 -3.42 -7.15 -8.95
N THR A 112 -3.56 -7.11 -7.62
CA THR A 112 -4.05 -5.94 -6.87
C THR A 112 -3.21 -4.70 -7.14
N ILE A 113 -1.88 -4.83 -7.21
CA ILE A 113 -0.98 -3.68 -7.39
C ILE A 113 -1.24 -3.01 -8.75
N THR A 114 -1.44 -3.81 -9.79
CA THR A 114 -1.72 -3.35 -11.16
C THR A 114 -3.15 -2.85 -11.29
N ARG A 115 -4.14 -3.61 -10.78
CA ARG A 115 -5.57 -3.25 -10.79
C ARG A 115 -5.83 -1.91 -10.10
N ASN A 116 -5.22 -1.69 -8.94
CA ASN A 116 -5.34 -0.45 -8.18
C ASN A 116 -4.39 0.65 -8.71
N ARG A 117 -3.61 0.40 -9.77
CA ARG A 117 -2.65 1.36 -10.36
C ARG A 117 -1.70 1.97 -9.32
N LEU A 118 -1.18 1.15 -8.41
CA LEU A 118 -0.27 1.59 -7.36
C LEU A 118 1.15 1.84 -7.88
N ASN A 119 1.49 1.22 -9.01
CA ASN A 119 2.79 1.35 -9.66
C ASN A 119 3.06 2.77 -10.14
N ARG A 120 4.27 3.25 -9.84
CA ARG A 120 4.76 4.53 -10.37
C ARG A 120 5.51 4.38 -11.69
N GLY A 121 5.92 3.17 -12.02
CA GLY A 121 6.64 2.79 -13.23
C GLY A 121 7.04 1.31 -13.19
N ILE A 122 7.28 0.72 -14.35
CA ILE A 122 7.71 -0.67 -14.49
C ILE A 122 9.23 -0.73 -14.41
N ARG A 123 9.76 -1.68 -13.64
CA ARG A 123 11.21 -1.85 -13.45
C ARG A 123 11.70 -3.18 -14.00
N ASN A 124 12.19 -3.16 -15.23
CA ASN A 124 12.70 -4.35 -15.93
C ASN A 124 14.24 -4.39 -15.91
N ALA A 125 14.82 -5.46 -16.44
CA ALA A 125 16.27 -5.64 -16.54
C ALA A 125 16.99 -4.43 -17.20
N GLN A 126 16.35 -3.78 -18.18
CA GLN A 126 16.92 -2.66 -18.92
C GLN A 126 16.99 -1.37 -18.10
N ASN A 127 15.99 -1.09 -17.25
CA ASN A 127 15.87 0.19 -16.53
C ASN A 127 15.99 0.08 -15.00
N ALA A 128 16.18 -1.13 -14.47
CA ALA A 128 16.30 -1.36 -13.04
C ALA A 128 17.51 -0.64 -12.46
N TYR A 129 17.41 -0.13 -11.23
CA TYR A 129 18.43 0.66 -10.52
C TYR A 129 19.05 1.84 -11.31
N GLN A 130 18.40 2.31 -12.37
CA GLN A 130 18.77 3.56 -13.03
C GLN A 130 18.31 4.75 -12.19
N TRP A 131 19.27 5.56 -11.75
CA TRP A 131 19.02 6.79 -11.01
C TRP A 131 19.12 7.99 -11.94
N SER A 132 18.10 8.87 -11.89
CA SER A 132 18.12 10.12 -12.65
C SER A 132 19.19 11.10 -12.15
N ASN A 133 19.62 10.96 -10.89
CA ASN A 133 20.68 11.76 -10.31
C ASN A 133 22.01 11.01 -10.41
N LYS A 134 22.95 11.55 -11.22
CA LYS A 134 24.27 10.96 -11.48
C LYS A 134 25.11 10.73 -10.22
N LYS A 135 24.91 11.52 -9.15
CA LYS A 135 25.62 11.32 -7.87
C LYS A 135 25.36 9.95 -7.24
N TRP A 136 24.19 9.37 -7.51
CA TRP A 136 23.75 8.09 -6.98
C TRP A 136 23.70 6.99 -8.06
N ALA A 137 24.19 7.29 -9.27
CA ALA A 137 24.23 6.33 -10.35
C ALA A 137 25.26 5.24 -10.03
N ILE A 138 24.84 3.99 -10.18
CA ILE A 138 25.71 2.83 -10.05
C ILE A 138 26.21 2.41 -11.45
N PRO A 139 27.40 1.79 -11.56
CA PRO A 139 27.89 1.22 -12.80
C PRO A 139 26.89 0.22 -13.40
N GLU A 140 26.86 0.12 -14.74
CA GLU A 140 25.92 -0.76 -15.43
C GLU A 140 26.11 -2.23 -15.07
N GLU A 141 27.35 -2.70 -14.95
CA GLU A 141 27.64 -4.08 -14.56
C GLU A 141 27.05 -4.40 -13.18
N GLU A 142 27.19 -3.49 -12.22
CA GLU A 142 26.63 -3.66 -10.88
C GLU A 142 25.10 -3.65 -10.89
N ARG A 143 24.51 -2.79 -11.72
CA ARG A 143 23.05 -2.72 -11.93
C ARG A 143 22.48 -4.03 -12.47
N VAL A 144 23.11 -4.59 -13.50
CA VAL A 144 22.73 -5.86 -14.12
C VAL A 144 22.91 -7.00 -13.13
N LYS A 145 24.06 -7.04 -12.42
CA LYS A 145 24.35 -8.02 -11.38
C LYS A 145 23.27 -8.04 -10.29
N ARG A 146 22.95 -6.88 -9.70
CA ARG A 146 21.91 -6.77 -8.65
C ARG A 146 20.53 -7.23 -9.13
N TYR A 147 20.15 -6.91 -10.37
CA TYR A 147 18.89 -7.38 -10.94
C TYR A 147 18.90 -8.90 -11.10
N GLN A 148 19.98 -9.47 -11.63
CA GLN A 148 20.12 -10.91 -11.84
C GLN A 148 20.13 -11.70 -10.53
N GLU A 149 20.80 -11.17 -9.49
CA GLU A 149 20.80 -11.76 -8.14
C GLU A 149 19.38 -11.80 -7.57
N LEU A 150 18.64 -10.70 -7.66
CA LEU A 150 17.24 -10.64 -7.22
C LEU A 150 16.35 -11.60 -8.02
N TYR A 151 16.53 -11.65 -9.34
CA TYR A 151 15.79 -12.54 -10.23
C TYR A 151 16.04 -14.01 -9.89
N ASN A 152 17.31 -14.40 -9.77
CA ASN A 152 17.68 -15.77 -9.43
C ASN A 152 17.18 -16.16 -8.03
N SER A 153 17.26 -15.25 -7.06
CA SER A 153 16.74 -15.47 -5.71
C SER A 153 15.23 -15.76 -5.73
N LEU A 154 14.45 -14.92 -6.41
CA LEU A 154 12.99 -15.11 -6.54
C LEU A 154 12.64 -16.36 -7.35
N LYS A 155 13.43 -16.69 -8.38
CA LYS A 155 13.24 -17.90 -9.19
C LYS A 155 13.51 -19.18 -8.39
N GLN A 156 14.52 -19.17 -7.52
CA GLN A 156 14.92 -20.34 -6.74
C GLN A 156 14.06 -20.54 -5.49
N ASN A 157 13.75 -19.45 -4.78
CA ASN A 157 13.14 -19.52 -3.45
C ASN A 157 11.67 -19.08 -3.42
N GLY A 158 11.15 -18.53 -4.51
CA GLY A 158 9.85 -17.85 -4.51
C GLY A 158 9.92 -16.46 -3.88
N TYR A 159 8.76 -15.89 -3.58
CA TYR A 159 8.65 -14.59 -2.93
C TYR A 159 8.95 -14.67 -1.44
N ASP A 160 9.76 -13.73 -0.93
CA ASP A 160 10.11 -13.66 0.49
C ASP A 160 9.16 -12.72 1.26
N ASP A 161 8.33 -13.31 2.11
CA ASP A 161 7.36 -12.60 2.94
C ASP A 161 8.01 -11.75 4.05
N ALA A 162 9.25 -12.06 4.44
CA ALA A 162 10.01 -11.23 5.40
C ALA A 162 10.37 -9.86 4.80
N SER A 163 10.25 -9.72 3.48
CA SER A 163 10.60 -8.52 2.74
C SER A 163 9.38 -7.96 1.97
N PRO A 164 8.30 -7.52 2.65
CA PRO A 164 7.04 -7.15 2.01
C PRO A 164 7.18 -5.94 1.08
N MET A 165 6.28 -5.83 0.09
CA MET A 165 6.13 -4.63 -0.71
C MET A 165 5.45 -3.53 0.11
N LEU A 166 6.03 -2.33 0.10
CA LEU A 166 5.52 -1.23 0.92
C LEU A 166 4.55 -0.39 0.10
N VAL A 167 3.31 -0.27 0.56
CA VAL A 167 2.29 0.59 -0.04
C VAL A 167 2.08 1.80 0.86
N LEU A 168 2.32 3.01 0.34
CA LEU A 168 2.07 4.25 1.06
C LEU A 168 0.67 4.77 0.72
N LEU A 169 -0.22 4.71 1.72
CA LEU A 169 -1.60 5.14 1.64
C LEU A 169 -1.70 6.65 1.49
N ASN A 170 -2.61 7.10 0.63
CA ASN A 170 -2.84 8.51 0.31
C ASN A 170 -1.55 9.27 -0.07
N ARG A 171 -0.56 8.60 -0.67
CA ARG A 171 0.74 9.21 -1.00
C ARG A 171 0.62 10.39 -1.95
N ALA A 172 -0.02 10.18 -3.10
CA ALA A 172 -0.10 11.19 -4.16
C ALA A 172 -1.12 12.24 -3.77
N TRP A 173 -0.63 13.47 -3.55
CA TRP A 173 -1.43 14.64 -3.14
C TRP A 173 -2.30 14.43 -1.89
N GLY A 174 -2.03 13.40 -1.07
CA GLY A 174 -2.89 13.07 0.07
C GLY A 174 -4.17 12.33 -0.32
N VAL A 175 -4.30 11.79 -1.54
CA VAL A 175 -5.58 11.27 -2.06
C VAL A 175 -5.50 9.94 -2.79
N LYS A 176 -4.30 9.49 -3.20
CA LYS A 176 -4.12 8.24 -3.94
C LYS A 176 -2.96 7.42 -3.39
N ASP A 177 -3.24 6.17 -3.07
CA ASP A 177 -2.29 5.16 -2.62
C ASP A 177 -1.28 4.86 -3.73
N GLN A 178 -0.03 4.58 -3.35
CA GLN A 178 1.03 4.25 -4.30
C GLN A 178 2.04 3.29 -3.68
N LEU A 179 2.65 2.47 -4.54
CA LEU A 179 3.78 1.64 -4.18
C LEU A 179 4.97 2.54 -3.77
N LEU A 180 5.47 2.33 -2.56
CA LEU A 180 6.63 3.01 -2.00
C LEU A 180 7.92 2.26 -2.32
N GLN A 181 7.94 0.96 -2.05
CA GLN A 181 9.07 0.05 -2.29
C GLN A 181 8.60 -1.28 -2.86
N GLY A 182 9.51 -2.00 -3.52
CA GLY A 182 9.21 -3.31 -4.12
C GLY A 182 9.02 -3.31 -5.64
N HIS A 183 9.30 -2.21 -6.35
CA HIS A 183 9.08 -2.11 -7.80
C HIS A 183 9.86 -3.17 -8.62
N HIS A 184 11.10 -3.48 -8.23
CA HIS A 184 11.89 -4.53 -8.90
C HIS A 184 11.31 -5.92 -8.63
N ARG A 185 10.99 -6.21 -7.36
CA ARG A 185 10.34 -7.48 -6.97
C ARG A 185 9.03 -7.68 -7.71
N LEU A 186 8.22 -6.62 -7.83
CA LEU A 186 6.97 -6.68 -8.55
C LEU A 186 7.14 -7.13 -10.00
N SER A 187 8.02 -6.46 -10.75
CA SER A 187 8.23 -6.80 -12.16
C SER A 187 8.79 -8.21 -12.34
N ILE A 188 9.69 -8.66 -11.46
CA ILE A 188 10.21 -10.03 -11.49
C ILE A 188 9.13 -11.05 -11.11
N CYS A 189 8.30 -10.76 -10.10
CA CYS A 189 7.18 -11.64 -9.72
C CYS A 189 6.17 -11.79 -10.86
N GLN A 190 5.92 -10.70 -11.61
CA GLN A 190 5.09 -10.76 -12.82
C GLN A 190 5.72 -11.66 -13.90
N GLU A 191 7.04 -11.55 -14.10
CA GLU A 191 7.79 -12.36 -15.07
C GLU A 191 7.80 -13.86 -14.69
N LEU A 192 7.93 -14.16 -13.41
CA LEU A 192 7.99 -15.53 -12.88
C LEU A 192 6.60 -16.15 -12.62
N GLY A 193 5.51 -15.42 -12.84
CA GLY A 193 4.15 -15.92 -12.57
C GLY A 193 3.83 -16.09 -11.09
N ILE A 194 4.49 -15.34 -10.20
CA ILE A 194 4.19 -15.34 -8.76
C ILE A 194 2.89 -14.56 -8.54
N GLU A 195 1.83 -15.24 -8.13
CA GLU A 195 0.50 -14.65 -8.04
C GLU A 195 0.21 -13.96 -6.70
N GLU A 196 0.92 -14.32 -5.64
CA GLU A 196 0.68 -13.83 -4.28
C GLU A 196 1.91 -13.12 -3.74
N ILE A 197 1.70 -12.01 -3.03
CA ILE A 197 2.76 -11.23 -2.41
C ILE A 197 2.36 -10.75 -1.02
N ALA A 198 3.36 -10.61 -0.15
CA ALA A 198 3.23 -9.89 1.11
C ALA A 198 3.35 -8.37 0.90
N VAL A 199 2.46 -7.62 1.55
CA VAL A 199 2.40 -6.16 1.57
C VAL A 199 2.38 -5.64 3.00
N ASN A 200 3.01 -4.48 3.21
CA ASN A 200 2.92 -3.72 4.45
C ASN A 200 2.50 -2.27 4.11
N PHE A 201 1.69 -1.69 4.97
CA PHE A 201 1.04 -0.41 4.70
C PHE A 201 1.70 0.70 5.49
N TRP A 202 2.09 1.75 4.79
CA TRP A 202 2.52 3.00 5.39
C TRP A 202 1.41 4.02 5.26
N THR A 203 1.26 4.86 6.27
CA THR A 203 0.25 5.91 6.26
C THR A 203 0.88 7.26 5.94
N ALA A 204 0.10 8.16 5.34
CA ALA A 204 0.50 9.56 5.13
C ALA A 204 -0.69 10.47 5.45
N PRO A 205 -0.44 11.77 5.72
CA PRO A 205 -1.52 12.73 5.90
C PRO A 205 -2.49 12.73 4.73
N LYS A 206 -3.79 12.64 5.02
CA LYS A 206 -4.85 12.69 4.01
C LYS A 206 -5.21 14.14 3.68
N SER A 207 -5.46 14.43 2.41
CA SER A 207 -5.93 15.73 1.94
C SER A 207 -7.46 15.81 1.88
N PRO A 208 -8.05 17.01 1.82
CA PRO A 208 -9.48 17.19 1.66
C PRO A 208 -10.02 16.54 0.38
N ARG A 209 -11.30 16.18 0.41
CA ARG A 209 -11.96 15.48 -0.71
C ARG A 209 -11.92 16.25 -2.03
N PHE A 210 -11.97 17.59 -2.00
CA PHE A 210 -11.91 18.40 -3.22
C PHE A 210 -10.55 18.27 -3.95
N ILE A 211 -9.46 17.98 -3.23
CA ILE A 211 -8.14 17.69 -3.84
C ILE A 211 -8.19 16.41 -4.67
N ALA A 212 -9.03 15.45 -4.32
CA ALA A 212 -9.18 14.22 -5.10
C ALA A 212 -9.77 14.50 -6.48
N ALA A 213 -10.66 15.49 -6.61
CA ALA A 213 -11.20 15.91 -7.90
C ALA A 213 -10.09 16.53 -8.78
N LEU A 214 -9.28 17.43 -8.21
CA LEU A 214 -8.14 18.03 -8.92
C LEU A 214 -7.11 16.97 -9.34
N TYR A 215 -6.82 16.02 -8.46
CA TYR A 215 -5.90 14.92 -8.77
C TYR A 215 -6.40 14.06 -9.93
N LYS A 216 -7.70 13.77 -10.02
CA LYS A 216 -8.28 13.01 -11.14
C LYS A 216 -8.06 13.72 -12.48
N ILE A 217 -8.22 15.05 -12.51
CA ILE A 217 -7.97 15.87 -13.70
C ILE A 217 -6.49 15.79 -14.09
N TYR A 218 -5.59 16.05 -13.14
CA TYR A 218 -4.15 15.92 -13.34
C TYR A 218 -3.74 14.53 -13.87
N ALA A 219 -4.25 13.46 -13.26
CA ALA A 219 -3.96 12.10 -13.65
C ALA A 219 -4.47 11.77 -15.07
N LYS A 220 -5.61 12.34 -15.47
CA LYS A 220 -6.15 12.19 -16.83
C LYS A 220 -5.23 12.85 -17.87
N CYS A 221 -4.80 14.09 -17.62
CA CYS A 221 -3.86 14.80 -18.49
C CYS A 221 -2.53 14.04 -18.62
N LYS A 222 -1.93 13.66 -17.50
CA LYS A 222 -0.67 12.92 -17.49
C LYS A 222 -0.72 11.60 -18.27
N ASN A 223 -1.84 10.89 -18.23
CA ASN A 223 -2.00 9.63 -18.97
C ASN A 223 -2.27 9.84 -20.47
N ALA A 224 -2.75 11.02 -20.87
CA ALA A 224 -2.89 11.38 -22.28
C ALA A 224 -1.50 11.64 -22.90
N ASP A 225 -0.61 12.34 -22.17
CA ASP A 225 0.77 12.62 -22.61
C ASP A 225 1.66 11.37 -22.72
N LEU A 226 1.29 10.26 -22.05
CA LEU A 226 2.00 8.98 -22.16
C LEU A 226 1.54 8.13 -23.35
N LYS A 227 0.46 8.54 -24.04
CA LYS A 227 -0.11 7.86 -25.21
C LYS A 227 0.10 8.63 -26.53
N SER A 228 0.56 9.88 -26.47
CA SER A 228 1.01 10.70 -27.60
C SER A 228 2.50 10.54 -27.83
#